data_AF-A0A2E1Y680-F1
#
_entry.id   AF-A0A2E1Y680-F1
#
_cell.length_a   1.000
_cell.length_b   1.000
_cell.length_c   1.000
_cell.angle_alpha   90.00
_cell.angle_beta   90.00
_cell.angle_gamma   90.00
#
_symmetry.space_group_name_H-M   'P 1'
#
loop_
_entity.id
_entity.type
_entity.pdbx_description
1 polymer ?
#
loop_
_entity_poly.entity_id
_entity_poly.type
_entity_poly.pdbx_seq_one_letter_code
_entity_poly.pdbx_strand_id
1 'polypeptide(L)'
;MKKAQHQGGNTPPPLEGAAPLRPESYSAEELAELERRERLGGWLILFFAGAALATGALAFYLFADDVEQNDEFVRADRPEETAPPAAEDDEPFLWGGVLPEPADEADPDAGEPDMPALTRNEQAPTRARDSEAPTQTFNFPGPPEPVRSPSYGGPRPGSVDRETRRALRSGEAELWREDGQRGYVLVSDAVVYGNRQCRQVSYTLFANGGQLTSPSSQWCRSDDSSRWRPDARGG
;
A
#
# COMPACT_ATOMS: atom_id res chain seq x y z
N MET A 1 -37.19 42.30 75.70
CA MET A 1 -37.65 42.84 74.39
C MET A 1 -36.42 42.94 73.49
N LYS A 2 -36.33 42.18 72.38
CA LYS A 2 -36.50 42.65 70.97
C LYS A 2 -35.73 43.97 70.70
N LYS A 3 -34.90 44.19 69.68
CA LYS A 3 -34.63 43.58 68.34
C LYS A 3 -33.39 44.33 67.78
N ALA A 4 -32.42 43.65 67.13
CA ALA A 4 -32.22 43.51 65.66
C ALA A 4 -31.58 44.73 64.96
N GLN A 5 -30.38 44.54 64.35
CA GLN A 5 -30.08 44.50 62.89
C GLN A 5 -29.89 45.91 62.26
N HIS A 6 -28.92 46.22 61.39
CA HIS A 6 -28.27 45.52 60.25
C HIS A 6 -26.77 45.89 60.18
N GLN A 7 -25.81 45.04 59.79
CA GLN A 7 -25.53 44.29 58.53
C GLN A 7 -25.05 45.13 57.33
N GLY A 8 -23.90 44.73 56.80
CA GLY A 8 -23.25 45.21 55.56
C GLY A 8 -21.75 45.49 55.83
N GLY A 9 -20.79 44.59 55.64
CA GLY A 9 -20.66 43.54 54.62
C GLY A 9 -19.54 43.95 53.66
N ASN A 10 -18.27 43.81 54.08
CA ASN A 10 -17.11 43.87 53.20
C ASN A 10 -16.23 42.64 53.47
N THR A 11 -16.65 41.52 52.90
CA THR A 11 -15.87 40.29 52.82
C THR A 11 -15.04 40.35 51.53
N PRO A 12 -13.70 40.26 51.56
CA PRO A 12 -12.94 39.96 50.35
C PRO A 12 -13.21 38.50 49.92
N PRO A 13 -13.15 38.19 48.61
CA PRO A 13 -13.50 36.87 48.10
C PRO A 13 -12.55 35.76 48.61
N PRO A 14 -13.00 34.50 48.66
CA PRO A 14 -12.17 33.37 49.06
C PRO A 14 -11.13 33.10 47.98
N LEU A 15 -9.85 33.04 48.38
CA LEU A 15 -8.79 32.46 47.56
C LEU A 15 -8.98 30.94 47.53
N GLU A 16 -9.83 30.45 46.64
CA GLU A 16 -9.80 29.06 46.19
C GLU A 16 -8.50 28.84 45.42
N GLY A 17 -7.59 28.03 45.97
CA GLY A 17 -6.32 27.71 45.31
C GLY A 17 -5.11 27.53 46.22
N ALA A 18 -5.27 27.47 47.55
CA ALA A 18 -4.19 27.00 48.41
C ALA A 18 -3.98 25.50 48.20
N ALA A 19 -3.05 25.14 47.31
CA ALA A 19 -2.52 23.78 47.23
C ALA A 19 -2.06 23.35 48.64
N PRO A 20 -2.34 22.10 49.08
CA PRO A 20 -1.90 21.66 50.39
C PRO A 20 -0.37 21.74 50.46
N LEU A 21 0.11 22.41 51.51
CA LEU A 21 1.54 22.49 51.85
C LEU A 21 2.10 21.06 51.88
N ARG A 22 3.10 20.77 51.03
CA ARG A 22 3.83 19.50 51.06
C ARG A 22 4.40 19.29 52.47
N PRO A 23 4.23 18.12 53.11
CA PRO A 23 4.96 17.80 54.33
C PRO A 23 6.47 17.75 54.03
N GLU A 24 7.28 18.41 54.86
CA GLU A 24 8.75 18.45 54.72
C GLU A 24 9.43 17.10 55.01
N SER A 25 8.72 16.13 55.56
CA SER A 25 9.23 14.77 55.74
C SER A 25 8.09 13.77 55.78
N TYR A 26 8.24 12.70 54.99
CA TYR A 26 7.32 11.56 55.00
C TYR A 26 7.51 10.78 56.30
N SER A 27 6.40 10.32 56.88
CA SER A 27 6.44 9.45 58.06
C SER A 27 7.07 8.09 57.71
N ALA A 28 7.66 7.40 58.69
CA ALA A 28 8.30 6.11 58.47
C ALA A 28 7.35 5.05 57.89
N GLU A 29 6.06 5.16 58.18
CA GLU A 29 5.00 4.30 57.63
C GLU A 29 4.71 4.62 56.15
N GLU A 30 4.64 5.91 55.79
CA GLU A 30 4.48 6.33 54.40
C GLU A 30 5.70 5.99 53.52
N LEU A 31 6.90 6.03 54.09
CA LEU A 31 8.14 5.60 53.41
C LEU A 31 8.13 4.10 53.10
N ALA A 32 7.67 3.27 54.04
CA ALA A 32 7.57 1.82 53.83
C ALA A 32 6.55 1.46 52.74
N GLU A 33 5.44 2.20 52.67
CA GLU A 33 4.43 2.01 51.63
C GLU A 33 4.92 2.49 50.24
N LEU A 34 5.68 3.59 50.20
CA LEU A 34 6.33 4.07 48.98
C LEU A 34 7.39 3.07 48.47
N GLU A 35 8.23 2.53 49.34
CA GLU A 35 9.25 1.54 48.97
C GLU A 35 8.61 0.24 48.44
N ARG A 36 7.51 -0.20 49.05
CA ARG A 36 6.75 -1.36 48.57
C ARG A 36 6.17 -1.11 47.17
N ARG A 37 5.63 0.08 46.94
CA ARG A 37 5.07 0.50 45.65
C ARG A 37 6.16 0.67 44.58
N GLU A 38 7.32 1.18 44.94
CA GLU A 38 8.48 1.28 44.03
C GLU A 38 9.03 -0.10 43.67
N ARG A 39 9.07 -1.04 44.61
CA ARG A 39 9.51 -2.41 44.34
C ARG A 39 8.55 -3.15 43.41
N LEU A 40 7.24 -2.97 43.60
CA LEU A 40 6.21 -3.51 42.69
C LEU A 40 6.24 -2.79 41.33
N GLY A 41 6.44 -1.47 41.32
CA GLY A 41 6.55 -0.67 40.11
C GLY A 41 7.78 -1.03 39.28
N GLY A 42 8.93 -1.21 39.92
CA GLY A 42 10.17 -1.65 39.29
C GLY A 42 10.04 -3.03 38.67
N TRP A 43 9.39 -3.98 39.37
CA TRP A 43 9.13 -5.31 38.81
C TRP A 43 8.18 -5.26 37.61
N LEU A 44 7.11 -4.46 37.67
CA LEU A 44 6.20 -4.25 36.54
C LEU A 44 6.93 -3.64 35.34
N ILE A 45 7.78 -2.63 35.55
CA ILE A 45 8.58 -2.03 34.47
C ILE A 45 9.48 -3.06 33.81
N LEU A 46 10.16 -3.91 34.59
CA LEU A 46 10.99 -4.99 34.05
C LEU A 46 10.17 -6.01 33.25
N PHE A 47 8.97 -6.37 33.74
CA PHE A 47 8.07 -7.27 33.03
C PHE A 47 7.62 -6.68 31.69
N PHE A 48 7.18 -5.43 31.65
CA PHE A 48 6.78 -4.77 30.41
C PHE A 48 7.94 -4.55 29.45
N ALA A 49 9.13 -4.20 29.94
CA ALA A 49 10.33 -4.09 29.13
C ALA A 49 10.72 -5.43 28.50
N GLY A 50 10.67 -6.52 29.29
CA GLY A 50 10.91 -7.88 28.80
C GLY A 50 9.86 -8.32 27.76
N ALA A 51 8.57 -8.05 28.02
CA ALA A 51 7.50 -8.35 27.07
C ALA A 51 7.65 -7.56 25.77
N ALA A 52 8.04 -6.28 25.84
CA ALA A 52 8.31 -5.46 24.66
C ALA A 52 9.47 -6.01 23.82
N LEU A 53 10.57 -6.43 24.48
CA LEU A 53 11.71 -7.07 23.79
C LEU A 53 11.31 -8.40 23.13
N ALA A 54 10.55 -9.25 23.83
CA ALA A 54 10.08 -10.52 23.29
C ALA A 54 9.14 -10.31 22.09
N THR A 55 8.23 -9.33 22.17
CA THR A 55 7.33 -8.98 21.08
C THR A 55 8.10 -8.41 19.88
N GLY A 56 9.10 -7.57 20.12
CA GLY A 56 9.99 -7.04 19.08
C GLY A 56 10.81 -8.14 18.40
N ALA A 57 11.36 -9.09 19.16
CA ALA A 57 12.09 -10.23 18.61
C ALA A 57 11.17 -11.16 17.79
N LEU A 58 9.95 -11.40 18.25
CA LEU A 58 8.95 -12.18 17.52
C LEU A 58 8.56 -11.47 16.21
N ALA A 59 8.31 -10.16 16.26
CA ALA A 59 8.02 -9.37 15.07
C ALA A 59 9.19 -9.42 14.08
N PHE A 60 10.43 -9.25 14.56
CA PHE A 60 11.61 -9.39 13.71
C PHE A 60 11.68 -10.78 13.06
N TYR A 61 11.45 -11.86 13.81
CA TYR A 61 11.46 -13.21 13.24
C TYR A 61 10.36 -13.42 12.19
N LEU A 62 9.15 -12.88 12.42
CA LEU A 62 8.03 -13.03 11.48
C LEU A 62 8.18 -12.16 10.23
N PHE A 63 8.81 -10.99 10.34
CA PHE A 63 8.93 -10.02 9.26
C PHE A 63 10.33 -9.96 8.62
N ALA A 64 11.32 -10.70 9.12
CA ALA A 64 12.66 -10.73 8.52
C ALA A 64 12.65 -11.26 7.08
N ASP A 65 11.87 -12.33 6.84
CA ASP A 65 11.74 -12.93 5.50
C ASP A 65 11.03 -11.98 4.51
N ASP A 66 10.05 -11.20 4.99
CA ASP A 66 9.33 -10.20 4.18
C ASP A 66 10.24 -9.01 3.82
N VAL A 67 11.21 -8.66 4.68
CA VAL A 67 12.15 -7.57 4.39
C VAL A 67 13.19 -7.99 3.36
N GLU A 68 13.70 -9.23 3.41
CA GLU A 68 14.64 -9.74 2.40
C GLU A 68 14.01 -9.81 1.01
N GLN A 69 12.73 -10.19 0.88
CA GLN A 69 12.04 -10.18 -0.42
C GLN A 69 11.91 -8.76 -0.99
N ASN A 70 11.56 -7.77 -0.16
CA ASN A 70 11.44 -6.39 -0.64
C ASN A 70 12.81 -5.79 -1.06
N ASP A 71 13.92 -6.20 -0.46
CA ASP A 71 15.26 -5.75 -0.86
C ASP A 71 15.75 -6.42 -2.16
N GLU A 72 15.31 -7.65 -2.48
CA GLU A 72 15.60 -8.33 -3.75
C GLU A 72 14.85 -7.69 -4.92
N PHE A 73 13.56 -7.37 -4.74
CA PHE A 73 12.77 -6.71 -5.80
C PHE A 73 13.23 -5.28 -6.11
N VAL A 74 13.92 -4.60 -5.19
CA VAL A 74 14.49 -3.25 -5.41
C VAL A 74 15.88 -3.31 -6.09
N ARG A 75 16.60 -4.44 -6.02
CA ARG A 75 17.94 -4.59 -6.63
C ARG A 75 17.95 -5.10 -8.07
N ALA A 76 16.85 -5.65 -8.57
CA ALA A 76 16.78 -6.19 -9.93
C ALA A 76 16.97 -5.15 -11.05
N ASP A 77 16.95 -3.85 -10.74
CA ASP A 77 17.10 -2.75 -11.73
C ASP A 77 18.53 -2.18 -11.86
N ARG A 78 19.56 -2.81 -11.28
CA ARG A 78 20.95 -2.36 -11.45
C ARG A 78 21.76 -3.32 -12.33
N PRO A 79 22.02 -2.99 -13.61
CA PRO A 79 23.03 -3.72 -14.38
C PRO A 79 24.41 -3.32 -13.85
N GLU A 80 25.05 -4.18 -13.05
CA GLU A 80 26.50 -4.11 -12.85
C GLU A 80 27.20 -4.76 -14.04
N GLU A 81 27.77 -3.87 -14.84
CA GLU A 81 28.75 -4.11 -15.88
C GLU A 81 29.98 -4.85 -15.31
N THR A 82 30.15 -6.14 -15.62
CA THR A 82 31.47 -6.77 -15.77
C THR A 82 31.42 -7.99 -16.72
N ALA A 83 31.93 -7.76 -17.94
CA ALA A 83 32.46 -8.70 -18.96
C ALA A 83 31.52 -9.46 -19.94
N PRO A 84 31.61 -9.17 -21.27
CA PRO A 84 31.24 -10.08 -22.38
C PRO A 84 32.50 -10.86 -22.87
N PRO A 85 32.47 -11.78 -23.88
CA PRO A 85 31.38 -12.05 -24.83
C PRO A 85 31.05 -13.55 -25.06
N ALA A 86 29.77 -13.86 -25.24
CA ALA A 86 29.34 -14.90 -26.17
C ALA A 86 28.29 -14.27 -27.09
N ALA A 87 28.62 -14.27 -28.38
CA ALA A 87 27.87 -13.64 -29.45
C ALA A 87 26.55 -14.38 -29.71
N GLU A 88 25.53 -13.59 -30.06
CA GLU A 88 24.44 -13.86 -31.02
C GLU A 88 23.49 -15.01 -30.60
N ASP A 89 22.23 -14.75 -30.24
CA ASP A 89 21.17 -14.34 -31.18
C ASP A 89 20.16 -13.34 -30.57
N ASP A 90 20.09 -12.14 -31.16
CA ASP A 90 19.00 -11.19 -30.97
C ASP A 90 17.80 -11.59 -31.87
N GLU A 91 16.82 -12.30 -31.32
CA GLU A 91 15.48 -12.36 -31.94
C GLU A 91 14.52 -11.44 -31.18
N PRO A 92 13.94 -10.41 -31.83
CA PRO A 92 12.96 -9.55 -31.19
C PRO A 92 11.69 -10.34 -30.91
N PHE A 93 11.23 -10.31 -29.66
CA PHE A 93 10.02 -10.99 -29.22
C PHE A 93 8.79 -10.49 -30.03
N LEU A 94 8.31 -11.33 -30.95
CA LEU A 94 7.19 -11.04 -31.84
C LEU A 94 5.85 -11.40 -31.17
N TRP A 95 5.07 -10.38 -30.80
CA TRP A 95 3.67 -10.57 -30.42
C TRP A 95 2.85 -10.98 -31.65
N GLY A 96 2.47 -12.27 -31.73
CA GLY A 96 1.47 -12.78 -32.68
C GLY A 96 1.98 -13.63 -33.86
N GLY A 97 3.22 -14.12 -33.83
CA GLY A 97 3.76 -15.03 -34.86
C GLY A 97 3.48 -16.51 -34.57
N VAL A 98 3.12 -17.27 -35.60
CA VAL A 98 2.86 -18.72 -35.54
C VAL A 98 4.14 -19.46 -35.14
N LEU A 99 4.04 -20.34 -34.15
CA LEU A 99 5.12 -21.17 -33.62
C LEU A 99 5.74 -22.01 -34.77
N PRO A 100 7.06 -21.95 -35.03
CA PRO A 100 7.67 -22.84 -36.00
C PRO A 100 7.72 -24.26 -35.43
N GLU A 101 7.24 -25.22 -36.22
CA GLU A 101 7.33 -26.65 -35.87
C GLU A 101 8.80 -27.07 -35.70
N PRO A 102 9.11 -27.95 -34.74
CA PRO A 102 10.46 -28.43 -34.54
C PRO A 102 10.92 -29.20 -35.78
N ALA A 103 12.09 -28.82 -36.31
CA ALA A 103 12.73 -29.49 -37.43
C ALA A 103 13.12 -30.92 -37.01
N ASP A 104 12.55 -31.91 -37.71
CA ASP A 104 12.97 -33.30 -37.62
C ASP A 104 14.45 -33.42 -38.01
N GLU A 105 15.15 -34.24 -37.22
CA GLU A 105 16.56 -34.58 -37.34
C GLU A 105 16.94 -35.02 -38.77
N ALA A 106 18.05 -34.48 -39.25
CA ALA A 106 18.63 -34.86 -40.54
C ALA A 106 19.22 -36.27 -40.50
N ASP A 107 18.96 -37.07 -41.55
CA ASP A 107 19.89 -38.06 -42.06
C ASP A 107 19.86 -38.00 -43.61
N PRO A 108 20.98 -38.25 -44.31
CA PRO A 108 21.31 -37.61 -45.58
C PRO A 108 20.98 -38.45 -46.81
N ASP A 109 21.11 -37.76 -47.96
CA ASP A 109 21.26 -38.29 -49.32
C ASP A 109 19.98 -38.41 -50.15
N ALA A 110 19.76 -37.42 -51.03
CA ALA A 110 19.64 -37.61 -52.50
C ALA A 110 19.00 -36.39 -53.21
N GLY A 111 19.77 -35.76 -54.11
CA GLY A 111 19.38 -35.10 -55.37
C GLY A 111 18.08 -34.28 -55.52
N GLU A 112 18.24 -33.00 -55.88
CA GLU A 112 17.22 -32.17 -56.58
C GLU A 112 16.84 -32.74 -57.97
N PRO A 113 15.91 -32.11 -58.72
CA PRO A 113 14.51 -31.81 -58.44
C PRO A 113 13.60 -32.30 -59.60
N ASP A 114 12.28 -32.44 -59.42
CA ASP A 114 11.30 -32.16 -60.48
C ASP A 114 9.85 -32.34 -60.00
N MET A 115 9.02 -31.32 -60.23
CA MET A 115 7.56 -31.46 -60.29
C MET A 115 7.18 -31.97 -61.69
N PRO A 116 6.11 -32.78 -61.82
CA PRO A 116 4.84 -32.16 -62.15
C PRO A 116 3.61 -32.82 -61.52
N ALA A 117 2.56 -32.01 -61.37
CA ALA A 117 1.20 -32.42 -61.08
C ALA A 117 0.67 -33.45 -62.08
N LEU A 118 -0.16 -34.41 -61.62
CA LEU A 118 -1.34 -34.90 -62.33
C LEU A 118 -2.25 -35.75 -61.44
N THR A 119 -3.53 -35.60 -61.73
CA THR A 119 -4.75 -36.00 -61.03
C THR A 119 -5.08 -37.51 -60.97
N ARG A 120 -5.83 -37.88 -59.91
CA ARG A 120 -7.07 -38.71 -59.92
C ARG A 120 -6.93 -40.23 -60.23
N ASN A 121 -7.20 -41.08 -59.24
CA ASN A 121 -8.49 -41.80 -59.12
C ASN A 121 -8.60 -42.69 -57.86
N GLU A 122 -9.88 -42.87 -57.49
CA GLU A 122 -10.48 -43.62 -56.40
C GLU A 122 -9.89 -45.00 -56.06
N GLN A 123 -9.77 -45.28 -54.76
CA GLN A 123 -10.18 -46.56 -54.16
C GLN A 123 -10.29 -46.43 -52.64
N ALA A 124 -11.52 -46.35 -52.15
CA ALA A 124 -11.85 -46.48 -50.74
C ALA A 124 -11.85 -47.96 -50.33
N PRO A 125 -11.49 -48.26 -49.07
CA PRO A 125 -12.21 -49.29 -48.33
C PRO A 125 -12.92 -48.65 -47.12
N THR A 126 -14.24 -48.81 -47.15
CA THR A 126 -15.23 -48.46 -46.15
C THR A 126 -14.82 -48.94 -44.76
N ARG A 127 -14.54 -48.01 -43.83
CA ARG A 127 -14.51 -48.30 -42.40
C ARG A 127 -15.71 -47.63 -41.75
N ALA A 128 -16.56 -48.45 -41.15
CA ALA A 128 -17.77 -48.05 -40.45
C ALA A 128 -17.47 -46.90 -39.48
N ARG A 129 -18.23 -45.81 -39.65
CA ARG A 129 -18.09 -44.56 -38.90
C ARG A 129 -19.18 -44.55 -37.83
N ASP A 130 -18.94 -45.28 -36.74
CA ASP A 130 -19.70 -45.13 -35.50
C ASP A 130 -18.69 -44.92 -34.38
N SER A 131 -18.23 -43.69 -34.25
CA SER A 131 -17.52 -43.23 -33.06
C SER A 131 -18.00 -41.81 -32.79
N GLU A 132 -19.19 -41.73 -32.21
CA GLU A 132 -19.70 -40.54 -31.55
C GLU A 132 -18.83 -40.33 -30.30
N ALA A 133 -17.77 -39.54 -30.46
CA ALA A 133 -16.97 -39.10 -29.34
C ALA A 133 -17.83 -38.18 -28.46
N PRO A 134 -18.05 -38.48 -27.17
CA PRO A 134 -18.84 -37.62 -26.31
C PRO A 134 -18.13 -36.27 -26.19
N THR A 135 -18.80 -35.21 -26.63
CA THR A 135 -18.33 -33.83 -26.46
C THR A 135 -18.40 -33.52 -24.96
N GLN A 136 -17.27 -33.68 -24.26
CA GLN A 136 -17.17 -33.25 -22.87
C GLN A 136 -17.28 -31.73 -22.84
N THR A 137 -18.45 -31.23 -22.42
CA THR A 137 -18.64 -29.81 -22.16
C THR A 137 -18.04 -29.51 -20.78
N PHE A 138 -16.81 -29.00 -20.75
CA PHE A 138 -16.24 -28.44 -19.52
C PHE A 138 -17.04 -27.20 -19.14
N ASN A 139 -17.85 -27.32 -18.10
CA ASN A 139 -18.64 -26.22 -17.57
C ASN A 139 -17.74 -25.41 -16.64
N PHE A 140 -17.03 -24.42 -17.21
CA PHE A 140 -16.28 -23.47 -16.40
C PHE A 140 -17.27 -22.60 -15.63
N PRO A 141 -17.16 -22.49 -14.29
CA PRO A 141 -17.91 -21.46 -13.59
C PRO A 141 -17.56 -20.11 -14.23
N GLY A 142 -18.58 -19.32 -14.56
CA GLY A 142 -18.38 -17.97 -15.08
C GLY A 142 -17.46 -17.18 -14.13
N PRO A 143 -16.70 -16.21 -14.65
CA PRO A 143 -15.83 -15.38 -13.82
C PRO A 143 -16.65 -14.86 -12.63
N PRO A 144 -16.10 -14.92 -11.39
CA PRO A 144 -16.81 -14.48 -10.21
C PRO A 144 -17.31 -13.05 -10.45
N GLU A 145 -18.60 -12.81 -10.20
CA GLU A 145 -19.14 -11.46 -10.31
C GLU A 145 -18.29 -10.52 -9.45
N PRO A 146 -17.89 -9.35 -9.98
CA PRO A 146 -17.06 -8.43 -9.22
C PRO A 146 -17.84 -8.00 -7.97
N VAL A 147 -17.37 -8.47 -6.82
CA VAL A 147 -17.85 -8.01 -5.52
C VAL A 147 -17.71 -6.49 -5.52
N ARG A 148 -18.83 -5.76 -5.42
CA ARG A 148 -18.80 -4.30 -5.33
C ARG A 148 -18.20 -3.91 -3.98
N SER A 149 -16.87 -3.86 -3.92
CA SER A 149 -16.14 -3.30 -2.80
C SER A 149 -16.64 -1.86 -2.59
N PRO A 150 -16.90 -1.42 -1.35
CA PRO A 150 -17.27 -0.05 -1.08
C PRO A 150 -16.17 0.87 -1.64
N SER A 151 -16.49 1.65 -2.66
CA SER A 151 -15.55 2.58 -3.29
C SER A 151 -15.65 3.94 -2.60
N TYR A 152 -14.51 4.47 -2.20
CA TYR A 152 -14.41 5.81 -1.64
C TYR A 152 -14.09 6.79 -2.76
N GLY A 153 -15.00 7.72 -3.06
CA GLY A 153 -14.82 8.71 -4.14
C GLY A 153 -13.85 9.85 -3.80
N GLY A 154 -13.32 9.88 -2.58
CA GLY A 154 -12.51 10.98 -2.06
C GLY A 154 -13.30 11.92 -1.13
N PRO A 155 -12.60 12.83 -0.46
CA PRO A 155 -13.20 13.78 0.47
C PRO A 155 -14.00 14.85 -0.28
N ARG A 156 -14.82 15.60 0.44
CA ARG A 156 -15.59 16.70 -0.16
C ARG A 156 -14.63 17.71 -0.81
N PRO A 157 -14.91 18.17 -2.04
CA PRO A 157 -14.07 19.17 -2.70
C PRO A 157 -13.86 20.40 -1.81
N GLY A 158 -12.61 20.85 -1.66
CA GLY A 158 -12.25 22.00 -0.84
C GLY A 158 -12.03 21.69 0.65
N SER A 159 -12.41 20.51 1.14
CA SER A 159 -12.39 20.22 2.57
C SER A 159 -11.00 19.86 3.09
N VAL A 160 -10.14 19.26 2.25
CA VAL A 160 -8.76 18.83 2.58
C VAL A 160 -7.70 19.54 1.73
N ASP A 161 -8.05 20.71 1.20
CA ASP A 161 -7.20 21.47 0.27
C ASP A 161 -5.85 21.85 0.91
N ARG A 162 -5.85 22.12 2.20
CA ARG A 162 -4.66 22.55 2.94
C ARG A 162 -3.67 21.39 3.08
N GLU A 163 -4.17 20.23 3.49
CA GLU A 163 -3.44 18.98 3.69
C GLU A 163 -2.93 18.49 2.33
N THR A 164 -3.78 18.54 1.30
CA THR A 164 -3.40 18.19 -0.07
C THR A 164 -2.23 19.04 -0.57
N ARG A 165 -2.30 20.36 -0.39
CA ARG A 165 -1.19 21.26 -0.79
C ARG A 165 0.05 21.08 0.06
N ARG A 166 -0.07 20.63 1.31
CA ARG A 166 1.09 20.32 2.15
C ARG A 166 1.77 19.05 1.63
N ALA A 167 1.00 17.98 1.42
CA ALA A 167 1.48 16.71 0.88
C ALA A 167 2.14 16.88 -0.50
N LEU A 168 1.55 17.70 -1.38
CA LEU A 168 2.14 18.01 -2.69
C LEU A 168 3.47 18.79 -2.61
N ARG A 169 3.68 19.56 -1.55
CA ARG A 169 4.92 20.35 -1.36
C ARG A 169 6.02 19.54 -0.68
N SER A 170 5.68 18.77 0.35
CA SER A 170 6.64 17.87 1.01
C SER A 170 6.95 16.66 0.15
N GLY A 171 5.98 16.19 -0.63
CA GLY A 171 6.02 14.87 -1.26
C GLY A 171 5.74 13.73 -0.28
N GLU A 172 5.29 14.04 0.92
CA GLU A 172 5.01 13.07 1.97
C GLU A 172 3.50 12.91 2.18
N ALA A 173 3.09 11.76 2.72
CA ALA A 173 1.71 11.53 3.08
C ALA A 173 1.28 12.41 4.25
N GLU A 174 0.10 13.03 4.16
CA GLU A 174 -0.43 13.90 5.21
C GLU A 174 -1.73 13.34 5.79
N LEU A 175 -1.86 13.37 7.11
CA LEU A 175 -3.11 13.00 7.77
C LEU A 175 -4.12 14.15 7.63
N TRP A 176 -5.32 13.83 7.17
CA TRP A 176 -6.45 14.74 7.14
C TRP A 176 -7.56 14.26 8.08
N ARG A 177 -8.33 15.22 8.61
CA ARG A 177 -9.48 14.97 9.45
C ARG A 177 -10.51 16.05 9.23
N GLU A 178 -11.70 15.68 8.80
CA GLU A 178 -12.77 16.61 8.45
C GLU A 178 -14.13 15.93 8.66
N ASP A 179 -15.13 16.64 9.19
CA ASP A 179 -16.49 16.12 9.39
C ASP A 179 -16.57 14.74 10.11
N GLY A 180 -15.67 14.49 11.07
CA GLY A 180 -15.60 13.20 11.79
C GLY A 180 -15.01 12.05 10.98
N GLN A 181 -14.62 12.31 9.72
CA GLN A 181 -13.84 11.40 8.88
C GLN A 181 -12.34 11.67 9.06
N ARG A 182 -11.53 10.64 8.84
CA ARG A 182 -10.07 10.75 8.88
C ARG A 182 -9.43 9.79 7.90
N GLY A 183 -8.26 10.17 7.41
CA GLY A 183 -7.42 9.33 6.57
C GLY A 183 -6.17 10.06 6.14
N TYR A 184 -5.51 9.54 5.11
CA TYR A 184 -4.30 10.13 4.55
C TYR A 184 -4.54 10.71 3.16
N VAL A 185 -3.84 11.79 2.84
CA VAL A 185 -3.55 12.20 1.48
C VAL A 185 -2.25 11.53 1.10
N LEU A 186 -2.29 10.67 0.09
CA LEU A 186 -1.13 9.99 -0.46
C LEU A 186 -0.70 10.71 -1.72
N VAL A 187 0.60 10.91 -1.88
CA VAL A 187 1.17 11.60 -3.03
C VAL A 187 2.34 10.78 -3.57
N SER A 188 2.40 10.60 -4.88
CA SER A 188 3.54 9.95 -5.52
C SER A 188 4.78 10.85 -5.52
N ASP A 189 5.93 10.27 -5.87
CA ASP A 189 7.09 11.05 -6.26
C ASP A 189 6.80 11.96 -7.46
N ALA A 190 7.57 13.05 -7.55
CA ALA A 190 7.45 14.01 -8.63
C ALA A 190 8.07 13.46 -9.91
N VAL A 191 7.27 13.39 -10.97
CA VAL A 191 7.71 13.05 -12.32
C VAL A 191 7.79 14.34 -13.14
N VAL A 192 8.93 14.56 -13.83
CA VAL A 192 9.14 15.75 -14.64
C VAL A 192 8.73 15.47 -16.09
N TYR A 193 7.81 16.26 -16.61
CA TYR A 193 7.33 16.26 -17.99
C TYR A 193 7.64 17.62 -18.64
N GLY A 194 8.79 17.74 -19.30
CA GLY A 194 9.23 18.99 -19.90
C GLY A 194 9.36 20.09 -18.84
N ASN A 195 8.55 21.14 -18.93
CA ASN A 195 8.52 22.26 -17.98
C ASN A 195 7.48 22.10 -16.85
N ARG A 196 7.02 20.87 -16.62
CA ARG A 196 6.01 20.55 -15.60
C ARG A 196 6.51 19.44 -14.71
N GLN A 197 6.20 19.53 -13.43
CA GLN A 197 6.38 18.46 -12.47
C GLN A 197 5.01 18.00 -12.04
N CYS A 198 4.74 16.70 -12.17
CA CYS A 198 3.46 16.10 -11.87
C CYS A 198 3.60 15.05 -10.76
N ARG A 199 2.56 14.93 -9.95
CA ARG A 199 2.40 13.94 -8.88
C ARG A 199 0.99 13.38 -8.96
N GLN A 200 0.83 12.10 -8.63
CA GLN A 200 -0.48 11.52 -8.42
C GLN A 200 -0.90 11.75 -6.97
N VAL A 201 -2.16 12.11 -6.75
CA VAL A 201 -2.76 12.33 -5.43
C VAL A 201 -3.95 11.40 -5.27
N SER A 202 -3.92 10.57 -4.23
CA SER A 202 -5.07 9.76 -3.82
C SER A 202 -5.39 10.01 -2.34
N TYR A 203 -6.64 9.78 -1.98
CA TYR A 203 -7.11 9.93 -0.61
C TYR A 203 -7.51 8.58 -0.04
N THR A 204 -7.18 8.37 1.23
CA THR A 204 -7.68 7.23 1.99
C THR A 204 -8.67 7.69 3.04
N LEU A 205 -9.59 6.79 3.42
CA LEU A 205 -10.57 6.97 4.48
C LEU A 205 -10.51 5.76 5.42
N PHE A 206 -10.39 6.01 6.71
CA PHE A 206 -10.52 4.97 7.72
C PHE A 206 -12.00 4.72 8.01
N ALA A 207 -12.49 3.53 7.66
CA ALA A 207 -13.88 3.13 7.87
C ALA A 207 -13.94 1.72 8.48
N ASN A 208 -14.65 1.59 9.61
CA ASN A 208 -15.06 0.34 10.28
C ASN A 208 -14.16 -0.89 10.01
N GLY A 209 -12.94 -0.89 10.54
CA GLY A 209 -12.03 -2.04 10.49
C GLY A 209 -11.17 -2.14 9.23
N GLY A 210 -11.25 -1.16 8.32
CA GLY A 210 -10.42 -1.11 7.13
C GLY A 210 -10.08 0.31 6.66
N GLN A 211 -9.40 0.37 5.53
CA GLN A 211 -9.05 1.60 4.83
C GLN A 211 -9.58 1.53 3.40
N LEU A 212 -10.33 2.55 3.00
CA LEU A 212 -10.81 2.70 1.63
C LEU A 212 -9.92 3.73 0.92
N THR A 213 -9.55 3.44 -0.32
CA THR A 213 -8.71 4.33 -1.12
C THR A 213 -9.51 4.85 -2.31
N SER A 214 -9.35 6.14 -2.59
CA SER A 214 -9.96 6.80 -3.73
C SER A 214 -9.09 6.70 -4.98
N PRO A 215 -9.68 6.86 -6.17
CA PRO A 215 -8.91 6.98 -7.41
C PRO A 215 -7.84 8.06 -7.31
N SER A 216 -6.70 7.84 -7.96
CA SER A 216 -5.66 8.87 -8.05
C SER A 216 -6.05 9.95 -9.05
N SER A 217 -5.74 11.19 -8.70
CA SER A 217 -5.87 12.37 -9.57
C SER A 217 -4.50 12.95 -9.84
N GLN A 218 -4.23 13.36 -11.08
CA GLN A 218 -2.95 13.95 -11.41
C GLN A 218 -2.94 15.44 -11.05
N TRP A 219 -1.87 15.86 -10.39
CA TRP A 219 -1.61 17.26 -10.06
C TRP A 219 -0.27 17.68 -10.64
N CYS A 220 -0.23 18.82 -11.32
CA CYS A 220 0.99 19.34 -11.90
C CYS A 220 1.28 20.76 -11.43
N ARG A 221 2.57 21.09 -11.31
CA ARG A 221 3.09 22.45 -11.23
C ARG A 221 3.98 22.71 -12.43
N SER A 222 4.01 23.94 -12.92
CA SER A 222 4.99 24.38 -13.92
C SER A 222 6.21 24.94 -13.22
N ASP A 223 7.37 24.95 -13.88
CA ASP A 223 8.57 25.54 -13.28
C ASP A 223 8.41 27.04 -12.98
N ASP A 224 7.59 27.74 -13.78
CA ASP A 224 7.23 29.15 -13.58
C ASP A 224 6.22 29.39 -12.45
N SER A 225 5.63 28.33 -11.87
CA SER A 225 4.58 28.42 -10.85
C SER A 225 4.81 27.44 -9.71
N SER A 226 5.01 27.97 -8.50
CA SER A 226 5.09 27.16 -7.29
C SER A 226 3.76 26.49 -6.89
N ARG A 227 2.65 26.84 -7.55
CA ARG A 227 1.32 26.30 -7.24
C ARG A 227 1.05 25.01 -8.04
N TRP A 228 0.80 23.94 -7.30
CA TRP A 228 0.21 22.70 -7.81
C TRP A 228 -1.26 22.89 -8.17
N ARG A 229 -1.69 22.32 -9.30
CA ARG A 229 -3.08 22.33 -9.75
C ARG A 229 -3.47 20.95 -10.29
N PRO A 230 -4.75 20.55 -10.21
CA PRO A 230 -5.22 19.35 -10.89
C PRO A 230 -4.95 19.46 -12.39
N ASP A 231 -4.45 18.40 -13.01
CA ASP A 231 -4.31 18.32 -14.45
C ASP A 231 -5.62 17.86 -15.07
N ALA A 232 -6.25 18.71 -15.89
CA ALA A 232 -7.51 18.41 -16.54
C ALA A 232 -7.40 17.28 -17.60
N ARG A 233 -6.17 16.86 -17.94
CA ARG A 233 -5.91 15.79 -18.92
C ARG A 233 -5.71 14.41 -18.30
N GLY A 234 -5.55 14.32 -16.98
CA GLY A 234 -5.33 13.08 -16.26
C GLY A 234 -6.58 12.69 -15.48
N GLY A 235 -7.51 12.00 -16.16
CA GLY A 235 -8.73 11.43 -15.60
C GLY A 235 -9.20 10.27 -16.44
#